data_AF-A0A3B3C5X0-F1
#
_entry.id   AF-A0A3B3C5X0-F1
#
_cell.length_a   1.000
_cell.length_b   1.000
_cell.length_c   1.000
_cell.angle_alpha   90.00
_cell.angle_beta   90.00
_cell.angle_gamma   90.00
#
_symmetry.space_group_name_H-M   'P 1'
#
loop_
_entity.id
_entity.type
_entity.pdbx_description
1 polymer ?
#
loop_
_entity_poly.entity_id
_entity_poly.type
_entity_poly.pdbx_seq_one_letter_code
_entity_poly.pdbx_strand_id
1 'polypeptide(L)'
;MLVKENENLRSRVQQLESSLQQRAEQLSQLERRSEQSEWRRAEELRKREDRVRELQLELDREKGKEPVVKYVTQTVEVESAATVKQLNKARQRNEVLAGRLSDQNERCRQLEEQIRKSDEYSCNLQHKIAAYEREITKLREELLKEIGHLEERKEEAVRAAASCSADHFQNLQDQFFSLQKRLTALPPTLRSMKTDYASLRSQVRNFSDFYGSAINEAKKQIAAAINEMSEANKDLLEKYRKEVALRRKYHEQLVELKGNIRVLCRVKPVLKEDQHEEGQSVVVATDPNNESSLTVISKGKGRIFELDKVFQPQATQEEIFQEIEPLVTSCIDGYHVCIFAYGQTGSGKTHTMEGTVENPGINQRALKHLFNEIEERKDMWSYTVSVSSVEIYNEVLRYFLTFVSSFLGEIPVIYTKSVPF
;
A
#
# COMPACT_ATOMS: atom_id res chain seq x y z
N MET A 1 29.29 -50.66 -4.81
CA MET A 1 29.66 -50.81 -3.39
C MET A 1 28.51 -51.47 -2.62
N LEU A 2 27.35 -50.81 -2.49
CA LEU A 2 26.15 -51.30 -1.77
C LEU A 2 25.72 -52.76 -2.07
N VAL A 3 25.79 -53.24 -3.31
CA VAL A 3 25.43 -54.65 -3.65
C VAL A 3 26.32 -55.65 -2.91
N LYS A 4 27.62 -55.39 -2.84
CA LYS A 4 28.61 -56.27 -2.20
C LYS A 4 28.48 -56.28 -0.67
N GLU A 5 28.03 -55.16 -0.09
CA GLU A 5 27.60 -55.10 1.31
C GLU A 5 26.31 -55.88 1.56
N ASN A 6 25.33 -55.78 0.65
CA ASN A 6 24.07 -56.52 0.75
C ASN A 6 24.29 -58.05 0.69
N GLU A 7 25.18 -58.51 -0.20
CA GLU A 7 25.60 -59.92 -0.29
C GLU A 7 26.32 -60.39 0.98
N ASN A 8 27.20 -59.58 1.54
CA ASN A 8 27.92 -59.91 2.77
C ASN A 8 26.98 -59.94 4.00
N LEU A 9 26.01 -59.02 4.06
CA LEU A 9 24.95 -59.03 5.08
C LEU A 9 24.04 -60.26 4.94
N ARG A 10 23.63 -60.62 3.72
CA ARG A 10 22.85 -61.86 3.46
C ARG A 10 23.61 -63.11 3.88
N SER A 11 24.90 -63.20 3.56
CA SER A 11 25.77 -64.30 3.99
C SER A 11 25.86 -64.39 5.52
N ARG A 12 26.03 -63.26 6.22
CA ARG A 12 26.01 -63.21 7.70
C ARG A 12 24.66 -63.56 8.31
N VAL A 13 23.54 -63.17 7.70
CA VAL A 13 22.20 -63.59 8.14
C VAL A 13 22.06 -65.11 8.00
N GLN A 14 22.43 -65.68 6.86
CA GLN A 14 22.35 -67.12 6.61
C GLN A 14 23.29 -67.94 7.54
N GLN A 15 24.46 -67.41 7.89
CA GLN A 15 25.35 -67.99 8.91
C GLN A 15 24.75 -67.91 10.32
N LEU A 16 24.09 -66.81 10.67
CA LEU A 16 23.40 -66.68 11.96
C LEU A 16 22.18 -67.59 12.05
N GLU A 17 21.36 -67.69 11.00
CA GLU A 17 20.21 -68.60 10.90
C GLU A 17 20.63 -70.06 11.09
N SER A 18 21.66 -70.52 10.37
CA SER A 18 22.18 -71.89 10.54
C SER A 18 22.76 -72.15 11.93
N SER A 19 23.45 -71.17 12.54
CA SER A 19 23.93 -71.28 13.92
C SER A 19 22.78 -71.33 14.95
N LEU A 20 21.71 -70.57 14.73
CA LEU A 20 20.53 -70.53 15.58
C LEU A 20 19.75 -71.84 15.49
N GLN A 21 19.60 -72.39 14.28
CA GLN A 21 18.96 -73.69 14.05
C GLN A 21 19.78 -74.84 14.67
N GLN A 22 21.11 -74.81 14.56
CA GLN A 22 21.98 -75.79 15.19
C GLN A 22 21.94 -75.73 16.73
N ARG A 23 21.77 -74.53 17.32
CA ARG A 23 21.54 -74.35 18.76
C ARG A 23 20.15 -74.82 19.21
N ALA A 24 19.11 -74.62 18.40
CA ALA A 24 17.78 -75.12 18.68
C ALA A 24 17.73 -76.66 18.72
N GLU A 25 18.43 -77.33 17.78
CA GLU A 25 18.57 -78.79 17.81
C GLU A 25 19.35 -79.29 19.03
N GLN A 26 20.41 -78.57 19.44
CA GLN A 26 21.15 -78.89 20.67
C GLN A 26 20.29 -78.75 21.94
N LEU A 27 19.47 -77.70 22.03
CA LEU A 27 18.52 -77.51 23.13
C LEU A 27 17.50 -78.66 23.18
N SER A 28 16.85 -79.00 22.06
CA SER A 28 15.89 -80.10 22.01
C SER A 28 16.52 -81.46 22.35
N GLN A 29 17.80 -81.69 22.03
CA GLN A 29 18.52 -82.88 22.47
C GLN A 29 18.83 -82.88 23.97
N LEU A 30 19.11 -81.71 24.57
CA LEU A 30 19.35 -81.58 26.01
C LEU A 30 18.06 -81.73 26.82
N GLU A 31 16.94 -81.15 26.36
CA GLU A 31 15.61 -81.29 26.96
C GLU A 31 15.20 -82.77 27.03
N ARG A 32 15.25 -83.49 25.90
CA ARG A 32 14.97 -84.94 25.86
C ARG A 32 15.89 -85.75 26.79
N ARG A 33 17.15 -85.34 26.96
CA ARG A 33 18.07 -85.98 27.92
C ARG A 33 17.68 -85.68 29.38
N SER A 34 17.19 -84.48 29.66
CA SER A 34 16.69 -84.10 30.99
C SER A 34 15.43 -84.90 31.33
N GLU A 35 14.43 -84.89 30.45
CA GLU A 35 13.19 -85.67 30.58
C GLU A 35 13.48 -87.17 30.80
N GLN A 36 14.37 -87.76 30.00
CA GLN A 36 14.77 -89.17 30.14
C GLN A 36 15.58 -89.45 31.42
N SER A 37 16.19 -88.44 32.05
CA SER A 37 16.88 -88.57 33.33
C SER A 37 15.90 -88.44 34.50
N GLU A 38 14.93 -87.53 34.40
CA GLU A 38 13.85 -87.35 35.37
C GLU A 38 12.93 -88.58 35.39
N TRP A 39 12.54 -89.10 34.23
CA TRP A 39 11.76 -90.34 34.12
C TRP A 39 12.47 -91.53 34.77
N ARG A 40 13.80 -91.66 34.58
CA ARG A 40 14.59 -92.69 35.26
C ARG A 40 14.61 -92.52 36.78
N ARG A 41 14.77 -91.29 37.28
CA ARG A 41 14.70 -91.00 38.73
C ARG A 41 13.33 -91.30 39.31
N ALA A 42 12.24 -90.96 38.61
CA ALA A 42 10.88 -91.25 39.04
C ALA A 42 10.60 -92.76 39.10
N GLU A 43 11.06 -93.53 38.10
CA GLU A 43 10.92 -94.98 38.07
C GLU A 43 11.78 -95.68 39.13
N GLU A 44 12.97 -95.17 39.46
CA GLU A 44 13.75 -95.62 40.62
C GLU A 44 13.07 -95.30 41.95
N LEU A 45 12.44 -94.13 42.08
CA LEU A 45 11.69 -93.75 43.27
C LEU A 45 10.51 -94.70 43.49
N ARG A 46 9.73 -94.94 42.43
CA ARG A 46 8.59 -95.87 42.44
C ARG A 46 9.01 -97.29 42.85
N LYS A 47 10.12 -97.80 42.30
CA LYS A 47 10.68 -99.11 42.71
C LYS A 47 11.09 -99.15 44.18
N ARG A 48 11.60 -98.04 44.73
CA ARG A 48 11.90 -97.92 46.16
C ARG A 48 10.62 -97.88 47.01
N GLU A 49 9.60 -97.15 46.59
CA GLU A 49 8.29 -97.14 47.26
C GLU A 49 7.62 -98.53 47.27
N ASP A 50 7.66 -99.25 46.15
CA ASP A 50 7.14 -100.62 46.06
C ASP A 50 7.95 -101.59 46.92
N ARG A 51 9.28 -101.43 46.99
CA ARG A 51 10.14 -102.19 47.90
C ARG A 51 9.88 -101.87 49.38
N VAL A 52 9.55 -100.62 49.71
CA VAL A 52 9.11 -100.23 51.06
C VAL A 52 7.75 -100.83 51.38
N ARG A 53 6.78 -100.82 50.44
CA ARG A 53 5.48 -101.51 50.60
C ARG A 53 5.65 -103.03 50.82
N GLU A 54 6.55 -103.67 50.07
CA GLU A 54 6.90 -105.08 50.21
C GLU A 54 7.48 -105.37 51.60
N LEU A 55 8.46 -104.58 52.05
CA LEU A 55 9.05 -104.68 53.40
C LEU A 55 8.05 -104.38 54.52
N GLN A 56 7.08 -103.47 54.31
CA GLN A 56 5.99 -103.21 55.25
C GLN A 56 5.10 -104.46 55.40
N LEU A 57 4.76 -105.11 54.29
CA LEU A 57 3.97 -106.35 54.27
C LEU A 57 4.73 -107.55 54.86
N GLU A 58 6.05 -107.60 54.73
CA GLU A 58 6.89 -108.58 55.43
C GLU A 58 6.96 -108.30 56.95
N LEU A 59 7.10 -107.04 57.36
CA LEU A 59 7.11 -106.65 58.77
C LEU A 59 5.77 -106.95 59.47
N ASP A 60 4.65 -106.70 58.79
CA ASP A 60 3.32 -107.02 59.34
C ASP A 60 3.02 -108.53 59.30
N ARG A 61 3.68 -109.31 58.43
CA ARG A 61 3.68 -110.79 58.50
C ARG A 61 4.51 -111.32 59.68
N GLU A 62 5.66 -110.71 59.99
CA GLU A 62 6.49 -111.12 61.14
C GLU A 62 5.84 -110.76 62.49
N LYS A 63 5.13 -109.63 62.59
CA LYS A 63 4.36 -109.26 63.80
C LYS A 63 3.24 -110.24 64.16
N GLY A 64 2.83 -111.14 63.26
CA GLY A 64 1.82 -112.17 63.49
C GLY A 64 2.31 -113.43 64.22
N LYS A 65 3.55 -113.46 64.72
CA LYS A 65 4.16 -114.64 65.38
C LYS A 65 4.37 -114.41 66.88
N GLU A 66 3.51 -114.98 67.71
CA GLU A 66 3.73 -115.04 69.17
C GLU A 66 4.83 -116.04 69.56
N PRO A 67 5.83 -115.66 70.38
CA PRO A 67 6.78 -116.60 70.97
C PRO A 67 6.28 -117.13 72.33
N VAL A 68 5.88 -118.40 72.37
CA VAL A 68 5.50 -119.12 73.61
C VAL A 68 6.73 -119.43 74.46
N VAL A 69 6.82 -118.84 75.66
CA VAL A 69 7.90 -119.12 76.63
C VAL A 69 7.50 -120.24 77.59
N LYS A 70 8.23 -121.37 77.52
CA LYS A 70 8.05 -122.51 78.43
C LYS A 70 8.74 -122.26 79.78
N TYR A 71 7.99 -122.35 80.88
CA TYR A 71 8.56 -122.67 82.19
C TYR A 71 8.61 -124.20 82.38
N VAL A 72 9.73 -124.71 82.88
CA VAL A 72 9.87 -126.11 83.32
C VAL A 72 10.44 -126.10 84.73
N THR A 73 9.63 -126.52 85.70
CA THR A 73 10.05 -126.84 87.06
C THR A 73 9.42 -128.17 87.44
N GLN A 74 10.25 -129.20 87.56
CA GLN A 74 9.83 -130.54 87.94
C GLN A 74 10.29 -130.84 89.37
N THR A 75 9.37 -131.33 90.19
CA THR A 75 9.54 -131.65 91.61
C THR A 75 10.37 -132.91 91.82
N VAL A 76 11.31 -132.90 92.77
CA VAL A 76 11.93 -134.13 93.32
C VAL A 76 12.25 -133.94 94.81
N GLU A 77 11.96 -134.97 95.58
CA GLU A 77 12.34 -135.17 96.98
C GLU A 77 13.31 -136.39 97.02
N VAL A 78 14.16 -136.64 98.02
CA VAL A 78 14.16 -136.29 99.45
C VAL A 78 15.64 -136.03 99.92
N GLU A 79 15.83 -135.41 101.09
CA GLU A 79 17.05 -135.45 101.95
C GLU A 79 18.47 -135.16 101.39
N SER A 80 19.06 -134.03 101.83
CA SER A 80 20.29 -134.04 102.68
C SER A 80 20.76 -132.62 103.04
N ALA A 81 21.53 -132.49 104.13
CA ALA A 81 21.84 -131.22 104.82
C ALA A 81 22.81 -130.25 104.10
N ALA A 82 23.10 -130.44 102.81
CA ALA A 82 24.05 -129.60 102.06
C ALA A 82 23.45 -128.27 101.53
N THR A 83 22.12 -128.16 101.45
CA THR A 83 21.40 -127.10 100.71
C THR A 83 21.36 -125.73 101.43
N VAL A 84 21.43 -125.69 102.76
CA VAL A 84 21.38 -124.44 103.55
C VAL A 84 22.52 -123.46 103.17
N LYS A 85 23.70 -123.97 102.79
CA LYS A 85 24.84 -123.16 102.35
C LYS A 85 24.65 -122.50 100.98
N GLN A 86 23.75 -123.01 100.13
CA GLN A 86 23.43 -122.41 98.83
C GLN A 86 22.33 -121.33 98.95
N LEU A 87 21.37 -121.51 99.85
CA LEU A 87 20.29 -120.55 100.09
C LEU A 87 20.82 -119.17 100.54
N ASN A 88 21.80 -119.12 101.45
CA ASN A 88 22.41 -117.86 101.89
C ASN A 88 23.18 -117.15 100.77
N LYS A 89 23.84 -117.90 99.86
CA LYS A 89 24.46 -117.33 98.65
C LYS A 89 23.43 -116.74 97.68
N ALA A 90 22.22 -117.29 97.63
CA ALA A 90 21.13 -116.74 96.81
C ALA A 90 20.55 -115.45 97.42
N ARG A 91 20.34 -115.39 98.74
CA ARG A 91 19.89 -114.16 99.43
C ARG A 91 20.85 -112.99 99.24
N GLN A 92 22.15 -113.23 99.46
CA GLN A 92 23.17 -112.17 99.33
C GLN A 92 23.31 -111.65 97.88
N ARG A 93 23.02 -112.50 96.88
CA ARG A 93 22.91 -112.06 95.47
C ARG A 93 21.70 -111.15 95.23
N ASN A 94 20.57 -111.41 95.87
CA ASN A 94 19.36 -110.57 95.73
C ASN A 94 19.53 -109.18 96.35
N GLU A 95 20.21 -109.03 97.49
CA GLU A 95 20.50 -107.69 98.05
C GLU A 95 21.41 -106.86 97.11
N VAL A 96 22.46 -107.48 96.54
CA VAL A 96 23.34 -106.82 95.58
C VAL A 96 22.60 -106.45 94.28
N LEU A 97 21.64 -107.29 93.84
CA LEU A 97 20.79 -106.98 92.69
C LEU A 97 19.78 -105.87 92.98
N ALA A 98 19.22 -105.80 94.19
CA ALA A 98 18.33 -104.71 94.60
C ALA A 98 19.06 -103.36 94.66
N GLY A 99 20.29 -103.33 95.20
CA GLY A 99 21.14 -102.13 95.17
C GLY A 99 21.42 -101.67 93.74
N ARG A 100 21.84 -102.60 92.85
CA ARG A 100 22.02 -102.30 91.42
C ARG A 100 20.75 -101.78 90.74
N LEU A 101 19.57 -102.29 91.11
CA LEU A 101 18.29 -101.82 90.58
C LEU A 101 18.03 -100.36 91.00
N SER A 102 18.36 -100.00 92.24
CA SER A 102 18.24 -98.63 92.75
C SER A 102 19.18 -97.67 92.03
N ASP A 103 20.46 -98.02 91.89
CA ASP A 103 21.45 -97.23 91.14
C ASP A 103 21.04 -97.03 89.67
N GLN A 104 20.42 -98.05 89.07
CA GLN A 104 19.93 -98.00 87.70
C GLN A 104 18.68 -97.11 87.58
N ASN A 105 17.77 -97.12 88.57
CA ASN A 105 16.62 -96.21 88.63
C ASN A 105 17.05 -94.74 88.83
N GLU A 106 18.04 -94.49 89.68
CA GLU A 106 18.63 -93.16 89.89
C GLU A 106 19.23 -92.62 88.57
N ARG A 107 19.94 -93.48 87.83
CA ARG A 107 20.43 -93.16 86.48
C ARG A 107 19.32 -92.91 85.46
N CYS A 108 18.24 -93.70 85.46
CA CYS A 108 17.10 -93.45 84.58
C CYS A 108 16.49 -92.06 84.85
N ARG A 109 16.25 -91.69 86.11
CA ARG A 109 15.78 -90.33 86.47
C ARG A 109 16.72 -89.22 86.01
N GLN A 110 18.03 -89.39 86.16
CA GLN A 110 19.00 -88.40 85.72
C GLN A 110 19.01 -88.24 84.19
N LEU A 111 18.83 -89.34 83.45
CA LEU A 111 18.69 -89.32 81.99
C LEU A 111 17.36 -88.69 81.56
N GLU A 112 16.24 -89.01 82.21
CA GLU A 112 14.94 -88.38 81.98
C GLU A 112 14.97 -86.85 82.19
N GLU A 113 15.62 -86.39 83.27
CA GLU A 113 15.80 -84.96 83.56
C GLU A 113 16.73 -84.26 82.54
N GLN A 114 17.75 -84.96 82.02
CA GLN A 114 18.59 -84.46 80.94
C GLN A 114 17.85 -84.40 79.59
N ILE A 115 17.05 -85.42 79.28
CA ILE A 115 16.18 -85.45 78.09
C ILE A 115 15.17 -84.31 78.16
N ARG A 116 14.47 -84.11 79.29
CA ARG A 116 13.51 -82.99 79.44
C ARG A 116 14.17 -81.62 79.20
N LYS A 117 15.38 -81.40 79.72
CA LYS A 117 16.15 -80.16 79.49
C LYS A 117 16.60 -80.01 78.03
N SER A 118 16.96 -81.10 77.37
CA SER A 118 17.29 -81.13 75.94
C SER A 118 16.05 -80.86 75.07
N ASP A 119 14.88 -81.37 75.45
CA ASP A 119 13.61 -81.15 74.76
C ASP A 119 13.10 -79.71 74.97
N GLU A 120 13.21 -79.16 76.18
CA GLU A 120 12.95 -77.74 76.47
C GLU A 120 13.87 -76.83 75.63
N TYR A 121 15.17 -77.15 75.52
CA TYR A 121 16.11 -76.41 74.68
C TYR A 121 15.78 -76.53 73.18
N SER A 122 15.44 -77.73 72.71
CA SER A 122 15.08 -78.00 71.31
C SER A 122 13.78 -77.29 70.92
N CYS A 123 12.78 -77.31 71.80
CA CYS A 123 11.51 -76.59 71.63
C CYS A 123 11.75 -75.07 71.54
N ASN A 124 12.62 -74.51 72.39
CA ASN A 124 13.00 -73.09 72.34
C ASN A 124 13.75 -72.73 71.03
N LEU A 125 14.62 -73.61 70.54
CA LEU A 125 15.31 -73.41 69.26
C LEU A 125 14.32 -73.47 68.08
N GLN A 126 13.42 -74.44 68.06
CA GLN A 126 12.36 -74.56 67.05
C GLN A 126 11.44 -73.33 67.04
N HIS A 127 11.07 -72.78 68.21
CA HIS A 127 10.29 -71.54 68.27
C HIS A 127 11.04 -70.34 67.69
N LYS A 128 12.36 -70.22 67.92
CA LYS A 128 13.20 -69.18 67.32
C LYS A 128 13.36 -69.36 65.80
N ILE A 129 13.59 -70.58 65.33
CA ILE A 129 13.67 -70.90 63.90
C ILE A 129 12.35 -70.53 63.22
N ALA A 130 11.21 -70.99 63.75
CA ALA A 130 9.90 -70.68 63.21
C ALA A 130 9.55 -69.18 63.28
N ALA A 131 10.13 -68.42 64.22
CA ALA A 131 9.99 -66.96 64.27
C ALA A 131 10.81 -66.27 63.17
N TYR A 132 12.09 -66.64 63.01
CA TYR A 132 12.94 -66.10 61.94
C TYR A 132 12.46 -66.49 60.55
N GLU A 133 11.92 -67.70 60.36
CA GLU A 133 11.28 -68.11 59.10
C GLU A 133 10.09 -67.22 58.77
N ARG A 134 9.24 -66.89 59.78
CA ARG A 134 8.11 -65.95 59.62
C ARG A 134 8.54 -64.51 59.36
N GLU A 135 9.70 -64.07 59.85
CA GLU A 135 10.26 -62.76 59.51
C GLU A 135 10.84 -62.75 58.10
N ILE A 136 11.56 -63.80 57.70
CA ILE A 136 12.11 -63.95 56.35
C ILE A 136 11.00 -64.02 55.30
N THR A 137 9.87 -64.70 55.56
CA THR A 137 8.74 -64.70 54.62
C THR A 137 8.10 -63.32 54.49
N LYS A 138 7.88 -62.59 55.60
CA LYS A 138 7.37 -61.21 55.55
C LYS A 138 8.28 -60.28 54.77
N LEU A 139 9.57 -60.27 55.06
CA LEU A 139 10.55 -59.43 54.34
C LEU A 139 10.63 -59.78 52.85
N ARG A 140 10.47 -61.06 52.48
CA ARG A 140 10.37 -61.47 51.07
C ARG A 140 9.09 -60.98 50.39
N GLU A 141 7.95 -61.05 51.07
CA GLU A 141 6.69 -60.52 50.56
C GLU A 141 6.72 -58.99 50.41
N GLU A 142 7.33 -58.28 51.34
CA GLU A 142 7.53 -56.82 51.27
C GLU A 142 8.46 -56.45 50.11
N LEU A 143 9.61 -57.12 49.98
CA LEU A 143 10.54 -56.91 48.88
C LEU A 143 9.92 -57.21 47.50
N LEU A 144 9.11 -58.28 47.38
CA LEU A 144 8.41 -58.60 46.14
C LEU A 144 7.37 -57.54 45.76
N LYS A 145 6.65 -56.97 46.74
CA LYS A 145 5.71 -55.85 46.51
C LYS A 145 6.46 -54.59 46.07
N GLU A 146 7.60 -54.29 46.69
CA GLU A 146 8.41 -53.13 46.34
C GLU A 146 9.05 -53.26 44.94
N ILE A 147 9.56 -54.45 44.58
CA ILE A 147 10.02 -54.76 43.22
C ILE A 147 8.87 -54.57 42.22
N GLY A 148 7.69 -55.13 42.48
CA GLY A 148 6.53 -54.98 41.59
C GLY A 148 6.13 -53.51 41.36
N HIS A 149 6.09 -52.69 42.43
CA HIS A 149 5.83 -51.25 42.30
C HIS A 149 6.93 -50.49 41.57
N LEU A 150 8.19 -50.88 41.70
CA LEU A 150 9.31 -50.29 40.95
C LEU A 150 9.27 -50.67 39.47
N GLU A 151 8.91 -51.91 39.15
CA GLU A 151 8.73 -52.38 37.77
C GLU A 151 7.55 -51.68 37.09
N GLU A 152 6.39 -51.59 37.76
CA GLU A 152 5.21 -50.86 37.29
C GLU A 152 5.54 -49.38 37.01
N ARG A 153 6.18 -48.69 37.95
CA ARG A 153 6.64 -47.30 37.76
C ARG A 153 7.65 -47.14 36.62
N LYS A 154 8.57 -48.09 36.45
CA LYS A 154 9.54 -48.08 35.33
C LYS A 154 8.79 -48.23 34.01
N GLU A 155 7.81 -49.12 33.95
CA GLU A 155 7.03 -49.41 32.74
C GLU A 155 6.10 -48.25 32.36
N GLU A 156 5.47 -47.58 33.34
CA GLU A 156 4.74 -46.34 33.12
C GLU A 156 5.64 -45.20 32.65
N ALA A 157 6.80 -45.00 33.27
CA ALA A 157 7.76 -43.97 32.85
C ALA A 157 8.27 -44.19 31.41
N VAL A 158 8.57 -45.45 31.04
CA VAL A 158 8.95 -45.82 29.67
C VAL A 158 7.79 -45.60 28.70
N ARG A 159 6.56 -45.97 29.06
CA ARG A 159 5.36 -45.79 28.22
C ARG A 159 5.04 -44.31 27.99
N ALA A 160 5.15 -43.48 29.03
CA ALA A 160 4.97 -42.03 28.95
C ALA A 160 6.05 -41.37 28.10
N ALA A 161 7.33 -41.76 28.27
CA ALA A 161 8.44 -41.28 27.44
C ALA A 161 8.26 -41.67 25.96
N ALA A 162 7.81 -42.90 25.68
CA ALA A 162 7.53 -43.37 24.33
C ALA A 162 6.38 -42.58 23.67
N SER A 163 5.27 -42.33 24.39
CA SER A 163 4.16 -41.50 23.89
C SER A 163 4.61 -40.08 23.59
N CYS A 164 5.30 -39.43 24.54
CA CYS A 164 5.83 -38.07 24.36
C CYS A 164 6.79 -37.96 23.17
N SER A 165 7.67 -38.97 22.98
CA SER A 165 8.56 -39.03 21.82
C SER A 165 7.80 -39.23 20.50
N ALA A 166 6.71 -40.00 20.50
CA ALA A 166 5.87 -40.20 19.31
C ALA A 166 5.11 -38.90 18.94
N ASP A 167 4.48 -38.25 19.92
CA ASP A 167 3.76 -36.98 19.73
C ASP A 167 4.70 -35.85 19.26
N HIS A 168 5.93 -35.83 19.78
CA HIS A 168 6.96 -34.88 19.34
C HIS A 168 7.42 -35.16 17.90
N PHE A 169 7.63 -36.42 17.54
CA PHE A 169 8.02 -36.82 16.18
C PHE A 169 6.91 -36.50 15.16
N GLN A 170 5.64 -36.75 15.52
CA GLN A 170 4.48 -36.42 14.70
C GLN A 170 4.39 -34.90 14.44
N ASN A 171 4.53 -34.08 15.49
CA ASN A 171 4.59 -32.61 15.36
C ASN A 171 5.75 -32.14 14.44
N LEU A 172 6.94 -32.73 14.59
CA LEU A 172 8.09 -32.43 13.73
C LEU A 172 7.82 -32.79 12.26
N GLN A 173 7.16 -33.92 12.02
CA GLN A 173 6.80 -34.39 10.69
C GLN A 173 5.76 -33.46 10.02
N ASP A 174 4.74 -33.03 10.76
CA ASP A 174 3.74 -32.06 10.29
C ASP A 174 4.35 -30.68 10.03
N GLN A 175 5.26 -30.21 10.90
CA GLN A 175 6.02 -28.99 10.67
C GLN A 175 6.87 -29.08 9.39
N PHE A 176 7.61 -30.17 9.20
CA PHE A 176 8.39 -30.42 7.98
C PHE A 176 7.51 -30.43 6.73
N PHE A 177 6.35 -31.10 6.77
CA PHE A 177 5.42 -31.12 5.64
C PHE A 177 4.84 -29.73 5.34
N SER A 178 4.51 -28.94 6.36
CA SER A 178 4.06 -27.56 6.20
C SER A 178 5.13 -26.66 5.58
N LEU A 179 6.39 -26.81 5.99
CA LEU A 179 7.54 -26.08 5.44
C LEU A 179 7.81 -26.50 3.99
N GLN A 180 7.77 -27.80 3.68
CA GLN A 180 7.92 -28.32 2.33
C GLN A 180 6.82 -27.79 1.40
N LYS A 181 5.56 -27.74 1.85
CA LYS A 181 4.43 -27.17 1.10
C LYS A 181 4.58 -25.67 0.87
N ARG A 182 5.11 -24.92 1.85
CA ARG A 182 5.44 -23.48 1.68
C ARG A 182 6.59 -23.29 0.69
N LEU A 183 7.63 -24.14 0.74
CA LEU A 183 8.78 -24.10 -0.15
C LEU A 183 8.39 -24.39 -1.61
N THR A 184 7.50 -25.34 -1.86
CA THR A 184 7.02 -25.66 -3.23
C THR A 184 6.03 -24.63 -3.77
N ALA A 185 5.33 -23.87 -2.92
CA ALA A 185 4.44 -22.77 -3.32
C ALA A 185 5.18 -21.45 -3.68
N LEU A 186 6.48 -21.33 -3.34
CA LEU A 186 7.27 -20.11 -3.52
C LEU A 186 7.78 -19.89 -4.97
N PRO A 187 8.22 -20.93 -5.72
CA PRO A 187 8.60 -20.79 -7.14
C PRO A 187 7.50 -20.34 -8.13
N PRO A 188 6.21 -20.73 -8.01
CA PRO A 188 5.17 -20.21 -8.91
C PRO A 188 4.80 -18.76 -8.58
N THR A 189 4.75 -18.35 -7.30
CA THR A 189 4.46 -16.96 -6.91
C THR A 189 5.58 -16.01 -7.34
N LEU A 190 6.86 -16.39 -7.18
CA LEU A 190 7.98 -15.65 -7.75
C LEU A 190 7.94 -15.55 -9.29
N ARG A 191 7.44 -16.58 -9.97
CA ARG A 191 7.24 -16.53 -11.44
C ARG A 191 6.16 -15.54 -11.83
N SER A 192 5.00 -15.54 -11.16
CA SER A 192 3.93 -14.55 -11.38
C SER A 192 4.47 -13.13 -11.16
N MET A 193 5.07 -12.88 -9.99
CA MET A 193 5.59 -11.55 -9.65
C MET A 193 6.65 -11.06 -10.66
N LYS A 194 7.45 -11.98 -11.23
CA LYS A 194 8.40 -11.66 -12.31
C LYS A 194 7.72 -11.33 -13.64
N THR A 195 6.63 -12.03 -14.02
CA THR A 195 5.86 -11.69 -15.23
C THR A 195 5.09 -10.38 -15.06
N ASP A 196 4.53 -10.15 -13.88
CA ASP A 196 3.77 -8.93 -13.54
C ASP A 196 4.69 -7.71 -13.57
N TYR A 197 5.89 -7.81 -13.00
CA TYR A 197 6.92 -6.78 -13.08
C TYR A 197 7.39 -6.51 -14.51
N ALA A 198 7.57 -7.55 -15.34
CA ALA A 198 7.95 -7.39 -16.74
C ALA A 198 6.84 -6.69 -17.56
N SER A 199 5.58 -7.06 -17.32
CA SER A 199 4.40 -6.43 -17.93
C SER A 199 4.29 -4.94 -17.56
N LEU A 200 4.34 -4.63 -16.25
CA LEU A 200 4.28 -3.25 -15.76
C LEU A 200 5.44 -2.40 -16.30
N ARG A 201 6.66 -2.94 -16.33
CA ARG A 201 7.83 -2.26 -16.90
C ARG A 201 7.67 -1.98 -18.41
N SER A 202 7.03 -2.88 -19.15
CA SER A 202 6.69 -2.68 -20.56
C SER A 202 5.67 -1.55 -20.73
N GLN A 203 4.59 -1.56 -19.96
CA GLN A 203 3.56 -0.52 -19.98
C GLN A 203 4.15 0.88 -19.67
N VAL A 204 4.92 1.01 -18.59
CA VAL A 204 5.57 2.28 -18.21
C VAL A 204 6.48 2.82 -19.32
N ARG A 205 7.21 1.94 -20.02
CA ARG A 205 8.06 2.32 -21.15
C ARG A 205 7.24 2.81 -22.34
N ASN A 206 6.19 2.06 -22.71
CA ASN A 206 5.29 2.43 -23.80
C ASN A 206 4.58 3.77 -23.53
N PHE A 207 4.18 4.04 -22.28
CA PHE A 207 3.64 5.34 -21.89
C PHE A 207 4.67 6.47 -22.07
N SER A 208 5.92 6.27 -21.63
CA SER A 208 6.98 7.26 -21.80
C SER A 208 7.21 7.62 -23.28
N ASP A 209 7.26 6.62 -24.16
CA ASP A 209 7.50 6.81 -25.60
C ASP A 209 6.27 7.43 -26.30
N PHE A 210 5.05 7.06 -25.88
CA PHE A 210 3.80 7.65 -26.36
C PHE A 210 3.66 9.13 -25.97
N TYR A 211 3.89 9.49 -24.70
CA TYR A 211 3.84 10.89 -24.28
C TYR A 211 4.97 11.71 -24.91
N GLY A 212 6.17 11.15 -25.03
CA GLY A 212 7.30 11.81 -25.69
C GLY A 212 7.00 12.13 -27.17
N SER A 213 6.37 11.21 -27.90
CA SER A 213 5.97 11.46 -29.30
C SER A 213 4.79 12.44 -29.39
N ALA A 214 3.75 12.29 -28.58
CA ALA A 214 2.59 13.20 -28.56
C ALA A 214 2.96 14.65 -28.21
N ILE A 215 3.84 14.86 -27.22
CA ILE A 215 4.33 16.20 -26.84
C ILE A 215 5.17 16.82 -27.96
N ASN A 216 6.04 16.04 -28.62
CA ASN A 216 6.83 16.55 -29.74
C ASN A 216 5.96 16.93 -30.95
N GLU A 217 4.91 16.16 -31.22
CA GLU A 217 3.97 16.47 -32.31
C GLU A 217 3.13 17.71 -32.00
N ALA A 218 2.56 17.82 -30.80
CA ALA A 218 1.87 19.03 -30.35
C ALA A 218 2.78 20.27 -30.40
N LYS A 219 4.05 20.14 -29.99
CA LYS A 219 5.05 21.21 -30.06
C LYS A 219 5.32 21.66 -31.50
N LYS A 220 5.39 20.73 -32.46
CA LYS A 220 5.54 21.07 -33.89
C LYS A 220 4.32 21.80 -34.43
N GLN A 221 3.12 21.31 -34.14
CA GLN A 221 1.87 21.91 -34.63
C GLN A 221 1.67 23.32 -34.09
N ILE A 222 1.93 23.54 -32.79
CA ILE A 222 1.89 24.87 -32.17
C ILE A 222 2.95 25.80 -32.78
N ALA A 223 4.19 25.33 -32.98
CA ALA A 223 5.24 26.13 -33.60
C ALA A 223 4.92 26.53 -35.05
N ALA A 224 4.33 25.62 -35.84
CA ALA A 224 3.88 25.90 -37.20
C ALA A 224 2.77 26.97 -37.21
N ALA A 225 1.72 26.80 -36.39
CA ALA A 225 0.61 27.75 -36.31
C ALA A 225 1.05 29.14 -35.80
N ILE A 226 1.99 29.22 -34.86
CA ILE A 226 2.55 30.49 -34.39
C ILE A 226 3.33 31.19 -35.51
N ASN A 227 4.15 30.46 -36.28
CA ASN A 227 4.91 31.03 -37.38
C ASN A 227 3.99 31.54 -38.49
N GLU A 228 3.01 30.75 -38.91
CA GLU A 228 2.01 31.13 -39.93
C GLU A 228 1.22 32.38 -39.51
N MET A 229 0.74 32.43 -38.27
CA MET A 229 0.06 33.59 -37.70
C MET A 229 0.98 34.83 -37.63
N SER A 230 2.26 34.64 -37.30
CA SER A 230 3.25 35.72 -37.22
C SER A 230 3.56 36.31 -38.60
N GLU A 231 3.72 35.46 -39.62
CA GLU A 231 3.91 35.89 -41.01
C GLU A 231 2.67 36.59 -41.55
N ALA A 232 1.47 36.03 -41.34
CA ALA A 232 0.21 36.65 -41.75
C ALA A 232 -0.01 38.03 -41.10
N ASN A 233 0.30 38.19 -39.81
CA ASN A 233 0.22 39.47 -39.12
C ASN A 233 1.24 40.49 -39.65
N LYS A 234 2.46 40.06 -39.97
CA LYS A 234 3.48 40.92 -40.58
C LYS A 234 3.06 41.43 -41.95
N ASP A 235 2.55 40.53 -42.80
CA ASP A 235 1.99 40.85 -44.12
C ASP A 235 0.79 41.80 -44.03
N LEU A 236 -0.09 41.60 -43.03
CA LEU A 236 -1.25 42.46 -42.81
C LEU A 236 -0.82 43.88 -42.39
N LEU A 237 0.17 44.00 -41.49
CA LEU A 237 0.74 45.30 -41.11
C LEU A 237 1.40 46.02 -42.29
N GLU A 238 2.09 45.29 -43.18
CA GLU A 238 2.67 45.89 -44.38
C GLU A 238 1.60 46.34 -45.38
N LYS A 239 0.55 45.55 -45.59
CA LYS A 239 -0.61 45.92 -46.42
C LYS A 239 -1.34 47.14 -45.87
N TYR A 240 -1.56 47.19 -44.55
CA TYR A 240 -2.21 48.32 -43.88
C TYR A 240 -1.38 49.61 -44.01
N ARG A 241 -0.06 49.56 -43.79
CA ARG A 241 0.84 50.71 -44.02
C ARG A 241 0.81 51.20 -45.47
N LYS A 242 0.72 50.29 -46.45
CA LYS A 242 0.58 50.65 -47.87
C LYS A 242 -0.77 51.30 -48.17
N GLU A 243 -1.86 50.81 -47.57
CA GLU A 243 -3.19 51.41 -47.69
C GLU A 243 -3.19 52.84 -47.14
N VAL A 244 -2.72 53.06 -45.90
CA VAL A 244 -2.69 54.39 -45.27
C VAL A 244 -1.86 55.38 -46.10
N ALA A 245 -0.72 54.95 -46.65
CA ALA A 245 0.11 55.77 -47.54
C ALA A 245 -0.60 56.10 -48.88
N LEU A 246 -1.34 55.15 -49.46
CA LEU A 246 -2.13 55.37 -50.67
C LEU A 246 -3.34 56.27 -50.39
N ARG A 247 -4.03 56.11 -49.26
CA ARG A 247 -5.17 56.95 -48.85
C ARG A 247 -4.73 58.40 -48.70
N ARG A 248 -3.63 58.68 -48.00
CA ARG A 248 -3.03 60.02 -47.93
C ARG A 248 -2.66 60.59 -49.31
N LYS A 249 -2.07 59.78 -50.19
CA LYS A 249 -1.74 60.20 -51.56
C LYS A 249 -2.97 60.56 -52.39
N TYR A 250 -4.01 59.73 -52.37
CA TYR A 250 -5.23 59.99 -53.14
C TYR A 250 -6.07 61.12 -52.54
N HIS A 251 -6.07 61.27 -51.21
CA HIS A 251 -6.68 62.41 -50.53
C HIS A 251 -6.08 63.73 -51.01
N GLU A 252 -4.74 63.83 -51.02
CA GLU A 252 -4.04 65.02 -51.52
C GLU A 252 -4.37 65.29 -53.00
N GLN A 253 -4.34 64.26 -53.85
CA GLN A 253 -4.70 64.41 -55.27
C GLN A 253 -6.15 64.88 -55.47
N LEU A 254 -7.10 64.46 -54.63
CA LEU A 254 -8.49 64.92 -54.68
C LEU A 254 -8.64 66.37 -54.22
N VAL A 255 -7.84 66.81 -53.24
CA VAL A 255 -7.80 68.21 -52.79
C VAL A 255 -7.18 69.10 -53.87
N GLU A 256 -6.05 68.69 -54.45
CA GLU A 256 -5.37 69.42 -55.54
C GLU A 256 -6.28 69.54 -56.78
N LEU A 257 -6.98 68.48 -57.17
CA LEU A 257 -7.95 68.48 -58.27
C LEU A 257 -9.19 69.36 -58.00
N LYS A 258 -9.58 69.55 -56.73
CA LYS A 258 -10.61 70.52 -56.30
C LYS A 258 -10.08 71.97 -56.24
N GLY A 259 -8.77 72.18 -56.44
CA GLY A 259 -8.12 73.48 -56.37
C GLY A 259 -7.59 73.82 -54.98
N ASN A 260 -6.33 74.28 -54.92
CA ASN A 260 -5.65 74.66 -53.67
C ASN A 260 -6.19 75.96 -53.04
N ILE A 261 -6.93 76.77 -53.81
CA ILE A 261 -7.64 77.96 -53.35
C ILE A 261 -9.09 77.79 -53.79
N ARG A 262 -10.02 77.85 -52.84
CA ARG A 262 -11.47 77.64 -53.07
C ARG A 262 -12.26 78.75 -52.41
N VAL A 263 -13.24 79.30 -53.14
CA VAL A 263 -14.13 80.36 -52.70
C VAL A 263 -15.53 79.79 -52.53
N LEU A 264 -15.94 79.61 -51.28
CA LEU A 264 -17.27 79.11 -50.92
C LEU A 264 -18.14 80.29 -50.48
N CYS A 265 -19.31 80.46 -51.10
CA CYS A 265 -20.32 81.44 -50.65
C CYS A 265 -21.33 80.77 -49.72
N ARG A 266 -21.73 81.45 -48.63
CA ARG A 266 -22.87 81.06 -47.81
C ARG A 266 -23.89 82.20 -47.79
N VAL A 267 -25.11 81.93 -48.26
CA VAL A 267 -26.21 82.89 -48.16
C VAL A 267 -26.81 82.80 -46.75
N LYS A 268 -26.93 83.94 -46.04
CA LYS A 268 -27.60 84.01 -44.73
C LYS A 268 -29.13 83.93 -44.93
N PRO A 269 -29.87 83.10 -44.16
CA PRO A 269 -31.33 83.18 -44.15
C PRO A 269 -31.82 84.52 -43.60
N VAL A 270 -32.89 85.04 -44.23
CA VAL A 270 -33.52 86.31 -43.84
C VAL A 270 -34.23 86.13 -42.50
N LEU A 271 -33.77 86.84 -41.48
CA LEU A 271 -34.40 86.83 -40.15
C LEU A 271 -35.58 87.80 -40.12
N LYS A 272 -36.51 87.62 -39.17
CA LYS A 272 -37.66 88.53 -39.00
C LYS A 272 -37.22 89.97 -38.65
N GLU A 273 -36.07 90.11 -38.00
CA GLU A 273 -35.45 91.39 -37.66
C GLU A 273 -34.85 92.11 -38.89
N ASP A 274 -34.55 91.38 -39.97
CA ASP A 274 -34.04 91.94 -41.23
C ASP A 274 -35.19 92.51 -42.13
N GLN A 275 -36.45 92.50 -41.68
CA GLN A 275 -37.65 92.82 -42.50
C GLN A 275 -38.15 94.28 -42.41
N HIS A 276 -37.26 95.26 -42.21
CA HIS A 276 -37.66 96.67 -42.08
C HIS A 276 -37.31 97.56 -43.28
N GLU A 277 -38.29 98.40 -43.62
CA GLU A 277 -38.35 99.49 -44.60
C GLU A 277 -38.34 99.15 -46.11
N GLU A 278 -39.41 99.58 -46.77
CA GLU A 278 -39.64 99.49 -48.21
C GLU A 278 -38.62 100.35 -48.98
N GLY A 279 -37.72 99.74 -49.75
CA GLY A 279 -36.81 100.54 -50.59
C GLY A 279 -35.87 99.77 -51.51
N GLN A 280 -35.10 98.80 -51.00
CA GLN A 280 -34.09 98.07 -51.80
C GLN A 280 -34.00 96.60 -51.40
N SER A 281 -34.96 95.78 -51.86
CA SER A 281 -34.82 94.33 -51.79
C SER A 281 -33.71 93.87 -52.75
N VAL A 282 -32.57 93.46 -52.19
CA VAL A 282 -31.55 92.71 -52.93
C VAL A 282 -31.98 91.25 -52.91
N VAL A 283 -32.47 90.76 -54.04
CA VAL A 283 -32.89 89.36 -54.18
C VAL A 283 -31.67 88.53 -54.56
N VAL A 284 -31.27 87.63 -53.67
CA VAL A 284 -30.28 86.59 -53.95
C VAL A 284 -31.02 85.38 -54.52
N ALA A 285 -30.77 85.09 -55.78
CA ALA A 285 -31.28 83.92 -56.47
C ALA A 285 -30.13 82.92 -56.70
N THR A 286 -30.40 81.67 -56.38
CA THR A 286 -29.46 80.54 -56.45
C THR A 286 -30.15 79.43 -57.24
N ASP A 287 -29.44 78.77 -58.15
CA ASP A 287 -30.00 77.63 -58.88
C ASP A 287 -29.85 76.34 -58.06
N PRO A 288 -30.95 75.62 -57.71
CA PRO A 288 -30.86 74.34 -57.02
C PRO A 288 -30.12 73.26 -57.82
N ASN A 289 -29.99 73.41 -59.13
CA ASN A 289 -29.29 72.46 -60.02
C ASN A 289 -27.83 72.86 -60.30
N ASN A 290 -27.38 74.03 -59.86
CA ASN A 290 -26.03 74.53 -60.08
C ASN A 290 -25.47 75.17 -58.80
N GLU A 291 -24.86 74.34 -57.95
CA GLU A 291 -24.23 74.75 -56.70
C GLU A 291 -23.01 75.69 -56.87
N SER A 292 -22.58 76.00 -58.10
CA SER A 292 -21.44 76.88 -58.38
C SER A 292 -21.84 78.29 -58.84
N SER A 293 -23.14 78.61 -58.92
CA SER A 293 -23.62 79.90 -59.47
C SER A 293 -24.53 80.68 -58.51
N LEU A 294 -24.20 81.96 -58.32
CA LEU A 294 -24.95 82.90 -57.47
C LEU A 294 -25.42 84.10 -58.31
N THR A 295 -26.73 84.32 -58.40
CA THR A 295 -27.31 85.49 -59.07
C THR A 295 -27.80 86.52 -58.05
N VAL A 296 -27.17 87.69 -58.03
CA VAL A 296 -27.56 88.81 -57.15
C VAL A 296 -28.31 89.86 -57.98
N ILE A 297 -29.57 90.11 -57.65
CA ILE A 297 -30.42 91.11 -58.32
C ILE A 297 -30.52 92.33 -57.42
N SER A 298 -30.02 93.48 -57.90
CA SER A 298 -30.12 94.76 -57.19
C SER A 298 -30.57 95.86 -58.17
N LYS A 299 -31.60 96.62 -57.78
CA LYS A 299 -32.16 97.73 -58.57
C LYS A 299 -32.48 97.34 -60.03
N GLY A 300 -33.04 96.15 -60.23
CA GLY A 300 -33.40 95.61 -61.54
C GLY A 300 -32.23 95.11 -62.41
N LYS A 301 -30.98 95.14 -61.90
CA LYS A 301 -29.81 94.59 -62.59
C LYS A 301 -29.35 93.31 -61.89
N GLY A 302 -29.37 92.19 -62.61
CA GLY A 302 -28.76 90.94 -62.17
C GLY A 302 -27.25 90.94 -62.41
N ARG A 303 -26.49 90.36 -61.48
CA ARG A 303 -25.09 89.96 -61.67
C ARG A 303 -24.95 88.49 -61.28
N ILE A 304 -24.28 87.71 -62.13
CA ILE A 304 -23.97 86.30 -61.88
C ILE A 304 -22.53 86.23 -61.39
N PHE A 305 -22.29 85.44 -60.35
CA PHE A 305 -20.97 85.11 -59.82
C PHE A 305 -20.79 83.60 -59.87
N GLU A 306 -19.70 83.14 -60.47
CA GLU A 306 -19.29 81.73 -60.49
C GLU A 306 -18.24 81.51 -59.39
N LEU A 307 -18.45 80.48 -58.58
CA LEU A 307 -17.70 80.18 -57.35
C LEU A 307 -17.59 78.65 -57.16
N ASP A 308 -16.66 78.19 -56.35
CA ASP A 308 -16.45 76.74 -56.14
C ASP A 308 -17.66 76.05 -55.50
N LYS A 309 -18.38 76.76 -54.60
CA LYS A 309 -19.67 76.32 -54.06
C LYS A 309 -20.49 77.49 -53.51
N VAL A 310 -21.82 77.35 -53.57
CA VAL A 310 -22.82 78.31 -53.10
C VAL A 310 -23.81 77.59 -52.18
N PHE A 311 -23.65 77.79 -50.88
CA PHE A 311 -24.54 77.25 -49.86
C PHE A 311 -25.82 78.09 -49.74
N GLN A 312 -26.94 77.37 -49.82
CA GLN A 312 -28.30 77.89 -49.69
C GLN A 312 -28.57 78.52 -48.31
N PRO A 313 -29.58 79.41 -48.18
CA PRO A 313 -30.05 79.92 -46.89
C PRO A 313 -30.40 78.85 -45.85
N GLN A 314 -30.81 77.66 -46.31
CA GLN A 314 -31.18 76.51 -45.49
C GLN A 314 -29.97 75.65 -45.08
N ALA A 315 -28.78 75.91 -45.64
CA ALA A 315 -27.60 75.07 -45.43
C ALA A 315 -27.13 75.09 -43.97
N THR A 316 -27.03 73.90 -43.42
CA THR A 316 -26.66 73.62 -42.03
C THR A 316 -25.16 73.81 -41.79
N GLN A 317 -24.76 73.91 -40.53
CA GLN A 317 -23.34 73.92 -40.14
C GLN A 317 -22.64 72.60 -40.49
N GLU A 318 -23.38 71.50 -40.56
CA GLU A 318 -22.87 70.17 -40.91
C GLU A 318 -22.51 70.11 -42.39
N GLU A 319 -23.42 70.48 -43.29
CA GLU A 319 -23.19 70.48 -44.75
C GLU A 319 -22.04 71.41 -45.17
N ILE A 320 -21.87 72.53 -44.45
CA ILE A 320 -20.74 73.45 -44.63
C ILE A 320 -19.45 72.80 -44.14
N PHE A 321 -19.48 72.12 -42.98
CA PHE A 321 -18.30 71.45 -42.45
C PHE A 321 -17.87 70.28 -43.36
N GLN A 322 -18.79 69.48 -43.89
CA GLN A 322 -18.49 68.35 -44.79
C GLN A 322 -17.69 68.75 -46.05
N GLU A 323 -17.89 69.98 -46.57
CA GLU A 323 -17.10 70.47 -47.71
C GLU A 323 -15.68 70.93 -47.33
N ILE A 324 -15.46 71.18 -46.04
CA ILE A 324 -14.23 71.72 -45.43
C ILE A 324 -13.43 70.63 -44.71
N GLU A 325 -14.09 69.59 -44.20
CA GLU A 325 -13.51 68.43 -43.50
C GLU A 325 -12.31 67.82 -44.23
N PRO A 326 -12.30 67.65 -45.58
CA PRO A 326 -11.12 67.16 -46.28
C PRO A 326 -9.86 68.01 -46.06
N LEU A 327 -10.01 69.34 -45.92
CA LEU A 327 -8.89 70.23 -45.64
C LEU A 327 -8.40 70.07 -44.18
N VAL A 328 -9.30 69.81 -43.23
CA VAL A 328 -8.92 69.50 -41.84
C VAL A 328 -8.10 68.20 -41.80
N THR A 329 -8.49 67.18 -42.56
CA THR A 329 -7.71 65.94 -42.71
C THR A 329 -6.33 66.20 -43.33
N SER A 330 -6.22 67.10 -44.32
CA SER A 330 -4.92 67.49 -44.90
C SER A 330 -3.98 68.13 -43.86
N CYS A 331 -4.48 68.82 -42.82
CA CYS A 331 -3.64 69.29 -41.72
C CYS A 331 -2.98 68.15 -40.94
N ILE A 332 -3.72 67.06 -40.70
CA ILE A 332 -3.23 65.87 -39.98
C ILE A 332 -2.20 65.13 -40.83
N ASP A 333 -2.39 65.15 -42.15
CA ASP A 333 -1.45 64.65 -43.15
C ASP A 333 -0.28 65.63 -43.43
N GLY A 334 -0.14 66.71 -42.65
CA GLY A 334 1.05 67.57 -42.60
C GLY A 334 1.04 68.79 -43.54
N TYR A 335 -0.10 69.16 -44.11
CA TYR A 335 -0.24 70.31 -45.01
C TYR A 335 -0.70 71.57 -44.26
N HIS A 336 -0.38 72.75 -44.81
CA HIS A 336 -0.86 74.03 -44.28
C HIS A 336 -2.21 74.39 -44.91
N VAL A 337 -3.23 74.60 -44.06
CA VAL A 337 -4.56 75.02 -44.48
C VAL A 337 -4.93 76.32 -43.79
N CYS A 338 -5.58 77.21 -44.52
CA CYS A 338 -6.11 78.45 -43.99
C CYS A 338 -7.57 78.63 -44.45
N ILE A 339 -8.45 78.94 -43.50
CA ILE A 339 -9.89 79.11 -43.74
C ILE A 339 -10.25 80.54 -43.33
N PHE A 340 -10.76 81.32 -44.28
CA PHE A 340 -11.19 82.70 -44.05
C PHE A 340 -12.70 82.85 -44.20
N ALA A 341 -13.34 83.54 -43.27
CA ALA A 341 -14.71 84.02 -43.42
C ALA A 341 -14.71 85.50 -43.77
N TYR A 342 -15.22 85.85 -44.96
CA TYR A 342 -15.29 87.23 -45.47
C TYR A 342 -16.74 87.70 -45.65
N GLY A 343 -16.95 89.02 -45.59
CA GLY A 343 -18.26 89.66 -45.73
C GLY A 343 -18.48 90.82 -44.76
N GLN A 344 -19.57 91.57 -44.95
CA GLN A 344 -19.93 92.72 -44.11
C GLN A 344 -20.27 92.33 -42.66
N THR A 345 -20.40 93.32 -41.77
CA THR A 345 -20.97 93.11 -40.43
C THR A 345 -22.41 92.59 -40.56
N GLY A 346 -22.77 91.61 -39.73
CA GLY A 346 -24.08 90.94 -39.79
C GLY A 346 -24.23 89.84 -40.85
N SER A 347 -23.25 89.61 -41.74
CA SER A 347 -23.35 88.61 -42.83
C SER A 347 -23.20 87.14 -42.40
N GLY A 348 -23.06 86.86 -41.10
CA GLY A 348 -22.93 85.49 -40.58
C GLY A 348 -21.50 84.93 -40.49
N LYS A 349 -20.44 85.76 -40.58
CA LYS A 349 -19.03 85.33 -40.44
C LYS A 349 -18.78 84.52 -39.16
N THR A 350 -19.02 85.12 -37.99
CA THR A 350 -18.85 84.47 -36.67
C THR A 350 -19.78 83.28 -36.49
N HIS A 351 -21.02 83.34 -37.00
CA HIS A 351 -21.92 82.17 -37.01
C HIS A 351 -21.35 81.00 -37.84
N THR A 352 -20.61 81.27 -38.91
CA THR A 352 -20.01 80.20 -39.73
C THR A 352 -18.77 79.61 -39.08
N MET A 353 -17.87 80.44 -38.54
CA MET A 353 -16.63 79.96 -37.91
C MET A 353 -16.86 79.37 -36.50
N GLU A 354 -17.64 80.03 -35.66
CA GLU A 354 -17.81 79.71 -34.23
C GLU A 354 -19.15 79.01 -33.96
N GLY A 355 -20.23 79.49 -34.59
CA GLY A 355 -21.59 78.95 -34.45
C GLY A 355 -22.26 79.33 -33.12
N THR A 356 -23.14 78.45 -32.64
CA THR A 356 -23.75 78.53 -31.31
C THR A 356 -23.37 77.30 -30.49
N VAL A 357 -23.64 77.31 -29.18
CA VAL A 357 -23.38 76.16 -28.29
C VAL A 357 -24.15 74.91 -28.75
N GLU A 358 -25.39 75.11 -29.23
CA GLU A 358 -26.27 74.03 -29.72
C GLU A 358 -25.94 73.60 -31.16
N ASN A 359 -25.38 74.51 -31.97
CA ASN A 359 -25.04 74.27 -33.37
C ASN A 359 -23.64 74.84 -33.70
N PRO A 360 -22.56 74.14 -33.32
CA PRO A 360 -21.19 74.62 -33.46
C PRO A 360 -20.82 74.91 -34.91
N GLY A 361 -19.95 75.91 -35.10
CA GLY A 361 -19.36 76.27 -36.39
C GLY A 361 -18.11 75.45 -36.73
N ILE A 362 -17.43 75.86 -37.80
CA ILE A 362 -16.25 75.18 -38.35
C ILE A 362 -15.16 74.92 -37.30
N ASN A 363 -14.86 75.88 -36.42
CA ASN A 363 -13.76 75.78 -35.45
C ASN A 363 -13.90 74.56 -34.52
N GLN A 364 -15.07 74.41 -33.88
CA GLN A 364 -15.29 73.32 -32.93
C GLN A 364 -15.42 71.97 -33.63
N ARG A 365 -16.03 71.94 -34.83
CA ARG A 365 -16.17 70.73 -35.66
C ARG A 365 -14.81 70.24 -36.17
N ALA A 366 -13.96 71.16 -36.64
CA ALA A 366 -12.59 70.87 -37.08
C ALA A 366 -11.73 70.33 -35.93
N LEU A 367 -11.79 70.93 -34.74
CA LEU A 367 -11.08 70.43 -33.57
C LEU A 367 -11.56 69.03 -33.16
N LYS A 368 -12.89 68.79 -33.13
CA LYS A 368 -13.45 67.47 -32.82
C LYS A 368 -13.00 66.41 -33.83
N HIS A 369 -13.06 66.71 -35.13
CA HIS A 369 -12.59 65.83 -36.20
C HIS A 369 -11.10 65.52 -36.06
N LEU A 370 -10.29 66.55 -35.82
CA LEU A 370 -8.84 66.42 -35.62
C LEU A 370 -8.49 65.52 -34.43
N PHE A 371 -9.18 65.65 -33.30
CA PHE A 371 -8.93 64.78 -32.14
C PHE A 371 -9.43 63.34 -32.36
N ASN A 372 -10.54 63.14 -33.09
CA ASN A 372 -11.01 61.80 -33.45
C ASN A 372 -9.98 61.07 -34.33
N GLU A 373 -9.50 61.70 -35.40
CA GLU A 373 -8.50 61.13 -36.31
C GLU A 373 -7.12 60.90 -35.63
N ILE A 374 -6.75 61.75 -34.66
CA ILE A 374 -5.56 61.51 -33.81
C ILE A 374 -5.73 60.24 -32.96
N GLU A 375 -6.90 60.05 -32.34
CA GLU A 375 -7.20 58.88 -31.50
C GLU A 375 -7.30 57.59 -32.34
N GLU A 376 -7.89 57.65 -33.53
CA GLU A 376 -7.93 56.52 -34.49
C GLU A 376 -6.53 56.12 -34.99
N ARG A 377 -5.60 57.08 -35.12
CA ARG A 377 -4.24 56.85 -35.65
C ARG A 377 -3.15 56.68 -34.57
N LYS A 378 -3.50 56.71 -33.29
CA LYS A 378 -2.54 56.73 -32.15
C LYS A 378 -1.55 55.57 -32.11
N ASP A 379 -1.95 54.38 -32.59
CA ASP A 379 -1.10 53.19 -32.60
C ASP A 379 -0.03 53.24 -33.72
N MET A 380 -0.16 54.18 -34.66
CA MET A 380 0.78 54.40 -35.76
C MET A 380 1.63 55.66 -35.59
N TRP A 381 1.07 56.73 -35.02
CA TRP A 381 1.67 58.06 -35.01
C TRP A 381 1.52 58.75 -33.64
N SER A 382 2.57 59.45 -33.21
CA SER A 382 2.51 60.36 -32.06
C SER A 382 2.28 61.79 -32.54
N TYR A 383 1.25 62.44 -32.01
CA TYR A 383 0.86 63.80 -32.38
C TYR A 383 1.09 64.76 -31.20
N THR A 384 1.47 66.00 -31.51
CA THR A 384 1.53 67.10 -30.54
C THR A 384 0.76 68.28 -31.11
N VAL A 385 -0.29 68.71 -30.42
CA VAL A 385 -1.18 69.80 -30.86
C VAL A 385 -0.87 71.06 -30.05
N SER A 386 -0.60 72.16 -30.74
CA SER A 386 -0.39 73.49 -30.16
C SER A 386 -1.42 74.46 -30.72
N VAL A 387 -1.96 75.34 -29.89
CA VAL A 387 -3.03 76.28 -30.26
C VAL A 387 -2.63 77.69 -29.84
N SER A 388 -2.83 78.66 -30.73
CA SER A 388 -2.63 80.09 -30.47
C SER A 388 -3.83 80.89 -30.97
N SER A 389 -4.12 82.02 -30.31
CA SER A 389 -5.21 82.92 -30.69
C SER A 389 -4.73 84.37 -30.69
N VAL A 390 -4.95 85.04 -31.82
CA VAL A 390 -4.45 86.40 -32.12
C VAL A 390 -5.56 87.21 -32.79
N GLU A 391 -5.82 88.41 -32.29
CA GLU A 391 -6.64 89.43 -32.96
C GLU A 391 -5.69 90.39 -33.71
N ILE A 392 -6.04 90.77 -34.93
CA ILE A 392 -5.39 91.88 -35.65
C ILE A 392 -6.38 93.04 -35.65
N TYR A 393 -6.02 94.14 -35.00
CA TYR A 393 -6.86 95.34 -34.92
C TYR A 393 -6.03 96.58 -35.26
N ASN A 394 -6.36 97.25 -36.37
CA ASN A 394 -5.66 98.43 -36.87
C ASN A 394 -4.13 98.21 -36.98
N GLU A 395 -3.73 97.16 -37.71
CA GLU A 395 -2.35 96.69 -37.89
C GLU A 395 -1.59 96.33 -36.59
N VAL A 396 -2.26 96.27 -35.43
CA VAL A 396 -1.67 95.84 -34.15
C VAL A 396 -2.12 94.42 -33.80
N LEU A 397 -1.15 93.54 -33.54
CA LEU A 397 -1.38 92.20 -33.02
C LEU A 397 -1.72 92.24 -31.53
N ARG A 398 -2.77 91.50 -31.14
CA ARG A 398 -3.14 91.26 -29.74
C ARG A 398 -3.24 89.77 -29.49
N TYR A 399 -2.44 89.26 -28.57
CA TYR A 399 -2.45 87.84 -28.18
C TYR A 399 -3.50 87.60 -27.11
N PHE A 400 -4.41 86.65 -27.34
CA PHE A 400 -5.46 86.27 -26.38
C PHE A 400 -5.14 84.97 -25.65
N LEU A 401 -4.35 84.07 -26.24
CA LEU A 401 -3.90 82.84 -25.59
C LEU A 401 -2.54 82.37 -26.15
N THR A 402 -1.68 81.92 -25.24
CA THR A 402 -0.48 81.12 -25.54
C THR A 402 -0.48 79.92 -24.61
N PHE A 403 -0.83 78.73 -25.12
CA PHE A 403 -0.89 77.51 -24.31
C PHE A 403 -0.30 76.32 -25.06
N VAL A 404 0.60 75.59 -24.40
CA VAL A 404 1.16 74.32 -24.88
C VAL A 404 0.57 73.23 -24.01
N SER A 405 -0.41 72.50 -24.54
CA SER A 405 -1.05 71.39 -23.86
C SER A 405 -0.42 70.06 -24.29
N SER A 406 0.38 69.47 -23.41
CA SER A 406 0.61 68.02 -23.43
C SER A 406 -0.54 67.33 -22.70
N PHE A 407 -1.61 67.05 -23.45
CA PHE A 407 -2.77 66.18 -23.14
C PHE A 407 -3.25 66.09 -21.68
N LEU A 408 -4.39 66.72 -21.39
CA LEU A 408 -5.50 66.13 -20.63
C LEU A 408 -6.78 66.92 -20.98
N GLY A 409 -7.89 66.22 -21.24
CA GLY A 409 -9.01 66.79 -22.00
C GLY A 409 -9.86 67.80 -21.23
N GLU A 410 -9.83 69.05 -21.67
CA GLU A 410 -10.90 70.05 -21.53
C GLU A 410 -10.75 71.08 -22.68
N ILE A 411 -11.87 71.55 -23.26
CA ILE A 411 -11.86 72.38 -24.49
C ILE A 411 -12.16 73.85 -24.15
N PRO A 412 -11.19 74.77 -24.23
CA PRO A 412 -11.48 76.20 -24.22
C PRO A 412 -11.92 76.68 -25.62
N VAL A 413 -13.05 77.40 -25.66
CA VAL A 413 -13.64 77.95 -26.90
C VAL A 413 -12.79 79.10 -27.45
N ILE A 414 -12.57 79.13 -28.76
CA ILE A 414 -11.83 80.20 -29.45
C ILE A 414 -12.80 81.16 -30.15
N TYR A 415 -12.81 82.40 -29.68
CA TYR A 415 -13.55 83.51 -30.29
C TYR A 415 -13.01 83.88 -31.69
N THR A 416 -13.90 84.12 -32.64
CA THR A 416 -13.59 84.79 -33.91
C THR A 416 -14.35 86.09 -34.05
N LYS A 417 -13.71 87.19 -33.64
CA LYS A 417 -14.31 88.53 -33.72
C LYS A 417 -14.27 89.04 -35.16
N SER A 418 -15.45 89.34 -35.70
CA SER A 418 -15.60 90.02 -36.99
C SER A 418 -14.89 91.38 -36.96
N VAL A 419 -13.79 91.53 -37.69
CA VAL A 419 -13.23 92.86 -38.02
C VAL A 419 -14.19 93.55 -39.01
N PRO A 420 -14.73 94.74 -38.66
CA PRO A 420 -15.30 95.64 -39.65
C PRO A 420 -14.16 96.44 -40.29
N PHE A 421 -14.13 96.47 -41.62
CA PHE A 421 -13.57 97.58 -42.39
C PHE A 421 -14.74 98.51 -42.76
#